data_AF-A0A3B8JX30-F1
#
_entry.id   AF-A0A3B8JX30-F1
#
_cell.length_a   1.000
_cell.length_b   1.000
_cell.length_c   1.000
_cell.angle_alpha   90.00
_cell.angle_beta   90.00
_cell.angle_gamma   90.00
#
_symmetry.space_group_name_H-M   'P 1'
#
loop_
_entity.id
_entity.type
_entity.pdbx_description
1 polymer ?
#
loop_
_entity_poly.entity_id
_entity_poly.type
_entity_poly.pdbx_seq_one_letter_code
_entity_poly.pdbx_strand_id
1 'polypeptide(L)'
;MAAKIIKYPTRPRKELTRKLSLLFFITCIMVSLYLLLGQTISYLQVKKELKNLKSAVESMEAENERLREEIILLQDKEYLEIQARKHLGMVRPGEIIFFVGEQD
;
A
#
# COMPACT_ATOMS: atom_id res chain seq x y z
N MET A 1 -24.58 25.62 84.40
CA MET A 1 -23.75 25.87 83.20
C MET A 1 -24.16 24.84 82.14
N ALA A 2 -24.83 25.25 81.07
CA ALA A 2 -25.29 24.33 80.02
C ALA A 2 -24.29 24.36 78.86
N ALA A 3 -23.59 23.24 78.65
CA ALA A 3 -22.67 23.09 77.53
C ALA A 3 -23.46 22.96 76.23
N LYS A 4 -23.22 23.88 75.29
CA LYS A 4 -23.83 23.85 73.95
C LYS A 4 -23.00 22.93 73.07
N ILE A 5 -23.56 21.77 72.72
CA ILE A 5 -22.92 20.82 71.82
C ILE A 5 -23.02 21.36 70.39
N ILE A 6 -21.89 21.75 69.82
CA ILE A 6 -21.79 22.22 68.44
C ILE A 6 -21.64 20.98 67.54
N LYS A 7 -22.62 20.75 66.65
CA LYS A 7 -22.54 19.70 65.62
C LYS A 7 -21.77 20.23 64.42
N TYR A 8 -20.70 19.54 64.05
CA TYR A 8 -19.91 19.87 62.86
C TYR A 8 -20.55 19.30 61.58
N PRO A 9 -20.48 20.01 60.44
CA PRO A 9 -21.06 19.54 59.19
C PRO A 9 -20.25 18.34 58.64
N THR A 10 -20.90 17.18 58.53
CA THR A 10 -20.33 16.00 57.89
C THR A 10 -20.41 16.14 56.38
N ARG A 11 -19.25 16.27 55.72
CA ARG A 11 -19.10 16.40 54.26
C ARG A 11 -19.48 15.07 53.57
N PRO A 12 -20.36 15.05 52.55
CA PRO A 12 -20.74 13.82 51.85
C PRO A 12 -19.62 13.36 50.90
N ARG A 13 -18.58 12.74 51.46
CA ARG A 13 -17.36 12.31 50.74
C ARG A 13 -17.66 11.31 49.60
N LYS A 14 -18.75 10.54 49.70
CA LYS A 14 -19.13 9.46 48.76
C LYS A 14 -19.63 9.96 47.38
N GLU A 15 -20.34 11.08 47.33
CA GLU A 15 -20.85 11.65 46.07
C GLU A 15 -19.70 12.18 45.19
N LEU A 16 -18.71 12.81 45.82
CA LEU A 16 -17.55 13.36 45.12
C LEU A 16 -16.65 12.25 44.55
N THR A 17 -16.41 11.18 45.31
CA THR A 17 -15.61 10.04 44.85
C THR A 17 -16.28 9.28 43.71
N ARG A 18 -17.62 9.20 43.71
CA ARG A 18 -18.39 8.54 42.64
C ARG A 18 -18.35 9.35 41.34
N LYS A 19 -18.47 10.68 41.42
CA LYS A 19 -18.31 11.58 40.26
C LYS A 19 -16.89 11.54 39.70
N LEU A 20 -15.86 11.51 40.56
CA LEU A 20 -14.47 11.34 40.13
C LEU A 20 -14.22 10.00 39.46
N SER A 21 -14.78 8.91 40.00
CA SER A 21 -14.66 7.58 39.41
C SER A 21 -15.31 7.50 38.04
N LEU A 22 -16.46 8.14 37.85
CA LEU A 22 -17.14 8.23 36.55
C LEU A 22 -16.32 9.04 35.55
N LEU A 23 -15.79 10.19 35.97
CA LEU A 23 -14.93 11.02 35.14
C LEU A 23 -13.68 10.25 34.70
N PHE A 24 -13.05 9.53 35.63
CA PHE A 24 -11.89 8.68 35.34
C PHE A 24 -12.23 7.60 34.31
N PHE A 25 -13.36 6.92 34.46
CA PHE A 25 -13.82 5.89 33.52
C PHE A 25 -14.04 6.47 32.12
N ILE A 26 -14.70 7.63 32.03
CA ILE A 26 -14.94 8.33 30.76
C ILE A 26 -13.59 8.72 30.11
N THR A 27 -12.64 9.26 30.89
CA THR A 27 -11.31 9.59 30.36
C THR A 27 -10.55 8.35 29.87
N CYS A 28 -10.63 7.23 30.59
CA CYS A 28 -10.01 5.97 30.15
C CYS A 28 -10.62 5.47 28.84
N ILE A 29 -11.95 5.51 28.70
CA ILE A 29 -12.63 5.12 27.45
C ILE A 29 -12.20 6.03 26.30
N MET A 30 -12.16 7.34 26.51
CA MET A 30 -11.75 8.31 25.49
C MET A 30 -10.31 8.10 25.03
N VAL A 31 -9.38 7.89 25.97
CA VAL A 31 -7.97 7.60 25.64
C VAL A 31 -7.85 6.26 24.89
N SER A 32 -8.58 5.23 25.33
CA SER A 32 -8.59 3.93 24.64
C SER A 32 -9.10 4.05 23.21
N LEU A 33 -10.19 4.79 22.98
CA LEU A 33 -10.73 5.02 21.63
C LEU A 33 -9.71 5.77 20.76
N TYR A 34 -9.06 6.79 21.32
CA TYR A 34 -8.06 7.59 20.62
C TYR A 34 -6.85 6.74 20.18
N LEU A 35 -6.35 5.87 21.06
CA LEU A 35 -5.23 4.97 20.76
C LEU A 35 -5.60 3.93 19.67
N LEU A 36 -6.82 3.39 19.71
CA LEU A 36 -7.30 2.42 18.71
C LEU A 36 -7.47 3.06 17.32
N LEU A 37 -7.95 4.30 17.25
CA LEU A 37 -8.09 5.04 15.99
C LEU A 37 -6.73 5.41 15.38
N GLY A 38 -5.74 5.77 16.21
CA GLY A 38 -4.39 6.08 15.74
C GLY A 38 -3.67 4.87 15.12
N GLN A 39 -3.81 3.69 15.73
CA GLN A 39 -3.11 2.49 15.25
C GLN A 39 -3.69 1.90 13.97
N THR A 40 -5.00 2.04 13.76
CA THR A 40 -5.67 1.48 12.59
C THR A 40 -5.29 2.18 11.29
N ILE A 41 -5.14 3.51 11.30
CA ILE A 41 -4.81 4.28 10.10
C ILE A 41 -3.40 3.96 9.59
N SER A 42 -2.40 3.96 10.48
CA SER A 42 -1.01 3.65 10.09
C SER A 42 -0.87 2.20 9.61
N TYR A 43 -1.55 1.24 10.26
CA TYR A 43 -1.53 -0.15 9.82
C TYR A 43 -2.14 -0.34 8.43
N LEU A 44 -3.25 0.35 8.14
CA LEU A 44 -3.89 0.32 6.82
C LEU A 44 -3.00 0.94 5.73
N GLN A 45 -2.29 2.03 6.02
CA GLN A 45 -1.35 2.65 5.07
C GLN A 45 -0.20 1.71 4.73
N VAL A 46 0.47 1.15 5.75
CA VAL A 46 1.59 0.21 5.56
C VAL A 46 1.14 -1.03 4.78
N LYS A 47 -0.05 -1.58 5.09
CA LYS A 47 -0.60 -2.73 4.38
C LYS A 47 -0.91 -2.41 2.91
N LYS A 48 -1.37 -1.20 2.62
CA LYS A 48 -1.65 -0.74 1.24
C LYS A 48 -0.35 -0.57 0.46
N GLU A 49 0.67 0.04 1.07
CA GLU A 49 2.00 0.17 0.47
C GLU A 49 2.63 -1.20 0.17
N LEU A 50 2.56 -2.14 1.12
CA LEU A 50 3.01 -3.52 0.93
C LEU A 50 2.32 -4.20 -0.25
N LYS A 51 0.99 -4.04 -0.37
CA LYS A 51 0.22 -4.61 -1.48
C LYS A 51 0.64 -4.01 -2.82
N ASN A 52 0.79 -2.70 -2.87
CA ASN A 52 1.20 -2.00 -4.09
C ASN A 52 2.61 -2.40 -4.52
N LEU A 53 3.55 -2.43 -3.58
CA LEU A 53 4.93 -2.81 -3.86
C LEU A 53 5.02 -4.27 -4.33
N LYS A 54 4.28 -5.18 -3.69
CA LYS A 54 4.21 -6.58 -4.12
C LYS A 54 3.66 -6.70 -5.55
N SER A 55 2.58 -5.99 -5.85
CA SER A 55 2.01 -5.99 -7.20
C SER A 55 2.97 -5.41 -8.24
N ALA A 56 3.76 -4.39 -7.88
CA ALA A 56 4.78 -3.84 -8.76
C ALA A 56 5.90 -4.84 -9.01
N VAL A 57 6.39 -5.53 -7.98
CA VAL A 57 7.39 -6.60 -8.12
C VAL A 57 6.88 -7.71 -9.04
N GLU A 58 5.66 -8.20 -8.82
CA GLU A 58 5.06 -9.24 -9.67
C GLU A 58 4.97 -8.78 -11.14
N SER A 59 4.58 -7.53 -11.40
CA SER A 59 4.55 -7.00 -12.77
C SER A 59 5.94 -6.87 -13.41
N MET A 60 6.94 -6.46 -12.63
CA MET A 60 8.32 -6.33 -13.10
C MET A 60 8.95 -7.70 -13.36
N GLU A 61 8.66 -8.70 -12.53
CA GLU A 61 9.13 -10.06 -12.72
C GLU A 61 8.53 -10.68 -14.00
N ALA A 62 7.21 -10.51 -14.22
CA ALA A 62 6.56 -10.96 -15.43
C ALA A 62 7.11 -10.27 -16.70
N GLU A 63 7.39 -8.98 -16.63
CA GLU A 63 8.04 -8.26 -17.74
C GLU A 63 9.47 -8.74 -17.98
N ASN A 64 10.23 -9.00 -16.92
CA ASN A 64 11.60 -9.53 -17.02
C ASN A 64 11.60 -10.91 -17.67
N GLU A 65 10.67 -11.78 -17.29
CA GLU A 65 10.53 -13.12 -17.87
C GLU A 65 10.20 -13.04 -19.37
N ARG A 66 9.23 -12.19 -19.75
CA ARG A 66 8.92 -11.94 -21.17
C ARG A 66 10.13 -11.43 -21.96
N LEU A 67 10.88 -10.48 -21.40
CA LEU A 67 12.08 -9.94 -22.05
C LEU A 67 13.19 -10.99 -22.18
N ARG A 68 13.33 -11.88 -21.19
CA ARG A 68 14.29 -13.00 -21.27
C ARG A 68 13.92 -13.99 -22.36
N GLU A 69 12.64 -14.32 -22.51
CA GLU A 69 12.17 -15.16 -23.61
C GLU A 69 12.44 -14.49 -24.96
N GLU A 70 12.20 -13.19 -25.09
CA GLU A 70 12.49 -12.43 -26.30
C GLU A 70 13.99 -12.43 -26.63
N ILE A 71 14.86 -12.28 -25.63
CA ILE A 71 16.32 -12.41 -25.82
C ILE A 71 16.69 -13.80 -26.34
N ILE A 72 16.10 -14.87 -25.80
CA ILE A 72 16.36 -16.25 -26.26
C ILE A 72 15.91 -16.41 -27.72
N LEU A 73 14.73 -15.91 -28.08
CA LEU A 73 14.23 -15.95 -29.45
C LEU A 73 15.14 -15.17 -30.40
N LEU A 74 15.69 -14.03 -29.97
CA LEU A 74 16.62 -13.22 -30.75
C LEU A 74 18.01 -13.87 -30.92
N GLN A 75 18.36 -14.91 -30.16
CA GLN A 75 19.58 -15.68 -30.39
C GLN A 75 19.46 -16.63 -31.59
N ASP A 76 18.24 -16.94 -32.04
CA ASP A 76 18.04 -17.68 -33.27
C ASP A 76 18.31 -16.78 -34.48
N LYS A 77 19.26 -17.20 -35.33
CA LYS A 77 19.64 -16.47 -36.54
C LYS A 77 18.46 -16.29 -37.49
N GLU A 78 17.56 -17.28 -37.55
CA GLU A 78 16.41 -17.23 -38.47
C GLU A 78 15.37 -16.20 -38.00
N TYR A 79 15.13 -16.14 -36.69
CA TYR A 79 14.26 -15.12 -36.09
C TYR A 79 14.86 -13.72 -36.21
N LEU A 80 16.17 -13.57 -35.97
CA LEU A 80 16.89 -12.31 -36.15
C LEU A 80 16.82 -11.81 -37.60
N GLU A 81 16.95 -12.71 -38.59
CA GLU A 81 16.85 -12.38 -40.02
C GLU A 81 15.43 -11.91 -40.39
N ILE A 82 14.39 -12.52 -39.82
CA ILE A 82 12.99 -12.08 -40.00
C ILE A 82 12.78 -10.69 -39.41
N GLN A 83 13.29 -10.42 -38.20
CA GLN A 83 13.15 -9.11 -37.55
C GLN A 83 13.94 -8.03 -38.30
N ALA A 84 15.16 -8.34 -38.77
CA ALA A 84 15.98 -7.43 -39.57
C ALA A 84 15.32 -7.10 -40.92
N ARG A 85 14.66 -8.08 -41.57
CA ARG A 85 13.86 -7.82 -42.78
C ARG A 85 12.64 -6.94 -42.49
N LYS A 86 11.88 -7.23 -41.43
CA LYS A 86 10.64 -6.52 -41.10
C LYS A 86 10.86 -5.09 -40.61
N HIS A 87 11.82 -4.87 -39.72
CA HIS A 87 12.01 -3.58 -39.06
C HIS A 87 13.13 -2.74 -39.67
N LEU A 88 14.14 -3.37 -40.28
CA LEU A 88 15.32 -2.67 -40.81
C LEU A 88 15.43 -2.76 -42.34
N GLY A 89 14.57 -3.53 -43.01
CA GLY A 89 14.62 -3.72 -44.46
C GLY A 89 15.92 -4.40 -44.94
N MET A 90 16.63 -5.10 -44.05
CA MET A 90 17.90 -5.74 -44.39
C MET A 90 17.68 -6.98 -45.28
N VAL A 91 18.56 -7.18 -46.27
CA VAL A 91 18.56 -8.34 -47.16
C VAL A 91 19.96 -8.91 -47.31
N ARG A 92 20.08 -10.18 -47.70
CA ARG A 92 21.39 -10.80 -47.92
C ARG A 92 22.05 -10.23 -49.18
N PRO A 93 23.40 -10.23 -49.26
CA PRO A 93 24.10 -9.82 -50.47
C PRO A 93 23.61 -10.62 -51.69
N GLY A 94 23.00 -9.94 -52.67
CA GLY A 94 22.42 -10.54 -53.88
C GLY A 94 20.90 -10.72 -53.87
N GLU A 95 20.20 -10.42 -52.78
CA GLU A 95 18.74 -10.35 -52.72
C GLU A 95 18.22 -8.95 -53.14
N ILE A 96 17.06 -8.89 -53.81
CA ILE A 96 16.43 -7.64 -54.28
C ILE A 96 15.14 -7.42 -53.49
N ILE A 97 14.99 -6.24 -52.87
CA ILE A 97 13.78 -5.88 -52.11
C ILE A 97 12.68 -5.49 -53.10
N PHE A 98 11.54 -6.17 -53.05
CA PHE A 98 10.33 -5.76 -53.76
C PHE A 98 9.42 -4.99 -52.80
N PHE A 99 9.28 -3.69 -53.04
CA PHE A 99 8.21 -2.91 -52.41
C PHE A 99 6.95 -3.10 -53.27
N VAL A 100 5.96 -3.83 -52.73
CA VAL A 100 4.61 -3.81 -53.31
C VAL A 100 4.04 -2.44 -52.95
N GLY A 101 4.07 -1.51 -53.91
CA GLY A 101 3.35 -0.26 -53.77
C GLY A 101 1.87 -0.58 -53.72
N GLU A 102 1.23 -0.33 -52.57
CA GLU A 102 -0.21 -0.15 -52.51
C GLU A 102 -0.53 0.95 -53.53
N GLN A 103 -1.19 0.59 -54.65
CA GLN A 103 -1.72 1.57 -55.57
C GLN A 103 -2.97 2.15 -54.93
N ASP A 104 -2.88 3.41 -54.48
CA ASP A 104 -4.07 4.25 -54.31
C ASP A 104 -4.69 4.58 -55.68
#